data_AF-A0A6B3FPA6-F1
#
_entry.id   AF-A0A6B3FPA6-F1
#
_cell.length_a   1.000
_cell.length_b   1.000
_cell.length_c   1.000
_cell.angle_alpha   90.00
_cell.angle_beta   90.00
_cell.angle_gamma   90.00
#
_symmetry.space_group_name_H-M   'P 1'
#
loop_
_entity.id
_entity.type
_entity.pdbx_description
1 polymer ?
#
loop_
_entity_poly.entity_id
_entity_poly.type
_entity_poly.pdbx_seq_one_letter_code
_entity_poly.pdbx_strand_id
1 'polypeptide(L)'
;MEQARETGEHLREQFGDERVSVYISPYRRTHETFRAFDLDPARVRVREEPRLREQDWGNWQDRDDVRLQKAYRDAYGHFFYRFAQGESGADVYDRVGAFL
;
A
#
# COMPACT_ATOMS: atom_id res chain seq x y z
N MET A 1 -15.87 2.61 3.04
CA MET A 1 -16.10 1.47 3.95
C MET A 1 -17.03 0.42 3.35
N GLU A 2 -18.09 0.82 2.63
CA GLU A 2 -19.04 -0.10 1.97
C GLU A 2 -18.34 -1.07 0.99
N GLN A 3 -17.55 -0.55 0.05
CA GLN A 3 -16.73 -1.36 -0.86
C GLN A 3 -15.87 -2.42 -0.15
N ALA A 4 -15.29 -2.09 1.01
CA ALA A 4 -14.47 -3.04 1.76
C ALA A 4 -15.33 -4.17 2.35
N ARG A 5 -16.56 -3.89 2.79
CA ARG A 5 -17.47 -4.92 3.32
C ARG A 5 -17.94 -5.88 2.22
N GLU A 6 -18.33 -5.34 1.07
CA GLU A 6 -18.70 -6.14 -0.11
C GLU A 6 -17.53 -7.04 -0.56
N THR A 7 -16.32 -6.50 -0.59
CA THR A 7 -15.12 -7.29 -0.86
C THR A 7 -14.93 -8.40 0.18
N GLY A 8 -15.18 -8.10 1.45
CA GLY A 8 -15.15 -9.07 2.55
C GLY A 8 -16.12 -10.23 2.36
N GLU A 9 -17.35 -9.95 1.92
CA GLU A 9 -18.36 -10.98 1.62
C GLU A 9 -17.85 -11.96 0.57
N HIS A 10 -17.35 -11.46 -0.56
CA HIS A 10 -16.77 -12.29 -1.61
C HIS A 10 -15.56 -13.11 -1.14
N LEU A 11 -14.68 -12.51 -0.32
CA LEU A 11 -13.51 -13.23 0.21
C LEU A 11 -13.92 -14.37 1.14
N ARG A 12 -14.95 -14.19 1.98
CA ARG A 12 -15.45 -15.26 2.86
C ARG A 12 -16.05 -16.41 2.06
N GLU A 13 -16.81 -16.11 1.01
CA GLU A 13 -17.34 -17.12 0.09
C GLU A 13 -16.23 -17.88 -0.63
N GLN A 14 -15.20 -17.17 -1.10
CA GLN A 14 -14.09 -17.75 -1.83
C GLN A 14 -13.18 -18.61 -0.95
N PHE A 15 -12.86 -18.16 0.26
CA PHE A 15 -11.95 -18.88 1.15
C PHE A 15 -12.63 -20.02 1.91
N GLY A 16 -13.94 -19.93 2.15
CA GLY A 16 -14.69 -20.94 2.91
C GLY A 16 -14.03 -21.27 4.25
N ASP A 17 -13.54 -22.51 4.37
CA ASP A 17 -12.89 -23.03 5.58
C ASP A 17 -11.36 -22.99 5.56
N GLU A 18 -10.75 -22.41 4.53
CA GLU A 18 -9.31 -22.34 4.39
C GLU A 18 -8.64 -21.40 5.40
N ARG A 19 -7.38 -21.70 5.72
CA ARG A 19 -6.54 -20.82 6.54
C ARG A 19 -5.86 -19.78 5.66
N VAL A 20 -6.03 -18.51 5.99
CA VAL A 20 -5.55 -17.38 5.18
C VAL A 20 -4.41 -16.68 5.90
N SER A 21 -3.31 -16.44 5.18
CA SER A 21 -2.23 -15.55 5.65
C SER A 21 -2.37 -14.19 4.98
N VAL A 22 -2.49 -13.14 5.79
CA VAL A 22 -2.67 -11.77 5.32
C VAL A 22 -1.43 -10.96 5.64
N TYR A 23 -0.83 -10.38 4.61
CA TYR A 23 0.24 -9.39 4.76
C TYR A 23 -0.36 -8.00 4.59
N ILE A 24 -0.14 -7.12 5.56
CA ILE A 24 -0.78 -5.83 5.63
C ILE A 24 0.23 -4.70 5.78
N SER A 25 0.01 -3.60 5.07
CA SER A 25 0.78 -2.37 5.29
C SER A 25 0.56 -1.83 6.71
N PRO A 26 1.56 -1.16 7.33
CA PRO A 26 1.45 -0.58 8.66
C PRO A 26 0.46 0.59 8.77
N TYR A 27 -0.02 1.13 7.64
CA TYR A 27 -0.92 2.28 7.67
C TYR A 27 -2.29 1.93 8.24
N ARG A 28 -2.83 2.84 9.07
CA ARG A 28 -4.13 2.67 9.69
C ARG A 28 -5.25 2.34 8.69
N ARG A 29 -5.22 2.96 7.50
CA ARG A 29 -6.19 2.74 6.43
C ARG A 29 -6.25 1.28 5.97
N THR A 30 -5.11 0.59 5.90
CA THR A 30 -5.07 -0.82 5.46
C THR A 30 -5.64 -1.72 6.55
N HIS A 31 -5.31 -1.45 7.81
CA HIS A 31 -5.92 -2.12 8.97
C HIS A 31 -7.44 -1.94 9.03
N GLU A 32 -7.94 -0.73 8.77
CA GLU A 32 -9.37 -0.45 8.74
C GLU A 32 -10.09 -1.20 7.61
N THR A 33 -9.50 -1.23 6.41
CA THR A 33 -10.01 -2.03 5.28
C THR A 33 -10.04 -3.52 5.62
N PHE A 34 -8.94 -4.06 6.18
CA PHE A 34 -8.86 -5.47 6.56
C PHE A 34 -9.91 -5.85 7.62
N ARG A 35 -10.13 -4.99 8.63
CA ARG A 35 -11.19 -5.21 9.62
C ARG A 35 -12.58 -5.24 8.98
N ALA A 36 -12.81 -4.43 7.94
CA ALA A 36 -14.08 -4.43 7.23
C ALA A 36 -14.30 -5.72 6.41
N PHE A 37 -13.25 -6.51 6.14
CA PHE A 37 -13.40 -7.83 5.50
C PHE A 37 -14.02 -8.88 6.43
N ASP A 38 -14.03 -8.65 7.75
CA ASP A 38 -14.71 -9.48 8.74
C ASP A 38 -14.43 -10.99 8.57
N LEU A 39 -13.18 -11.33 8.29
CA LEU A 39 -12.74 -12.73 8.15
C LEU A 39 -12.62 -13.40 9.53
N ASP A 40 -12.85 -14.72 9.58
CA ASP A 40 -12.76 -15.50 10.84
C ASP A 40 -11.34 -15.39 11.47
N PRO A 41 -11.20 -14.76 12.66
CA PRO A 41 -9.92 -14.61 13.32
C PRO A 41 -9.23 -15.94 13.67
N ALA A 42 -9.98 -17.04 13.82
CA ALA A 42 -9.41 -18.36 14.08
C ALA A 42 -8.71 -18.95 12.85
N ARG A 43 -9.03 -18.45 11.66
CA ARG A 43 -8.53 -18.94 10.37
C ARG A 43 -7.54 -17.98 9.72
N VAL A 44 -7.42 -16.76 10.24
CA VAL A 44 -6.54 -15.74 9.68
C VAL A 44 -5.28 -15.55 10.50
N ARG A 45 -4.13 -15.54 9.82
CA ARG A 45 -2.86 -15.10 10.37
C ARG A 45 -2.45 -13.77 9.72
N VAL A 46 -2.44 -12.69 10.50
CA VAL A 46 -2.03 -11.37 10.02
C VAL A 46 -0.55 -11.14 10.30
N ARG A 47 0.16 -10.58 9.31
CA ARG A 47 1.54 -10.10 9.43
C ARG A 47 1.61 -8.68 8.88
N GLU A 48 2.06 -7.76 9.72
CA GLU A 48 2.39 -6.42 9.23
C GLU A 48 3.70 -6.46 8.44
N GLU A 49 3.70 -5.84 7.27
CA GLU A 49 4.84 -5.78 6.36
C GLU A 49 5.11 -4.31 5.98
N PRO A 50 6.12 -3.67 6.59
CA PRO A 50 6.52 -2.29 6.29
C PRO A 50 6.89 -2.07 4.82
N ARG A 51 7.27 -3.14 4.11
CA ARG A 51 7.57 -3.11 2.67
C ARG A 51 6.33 -3.09 1.78
N LEU A 52 5.11 -3.15 2.33
CA LEU A 52 3.85 -2.90 1.62
C LEU A 52 3.33 -1.47 1.79
N ARG A 53 4.11 -0.57 2.42
CA ARG A 53 3.73 0.85 2.49
C ARG A 53 3.70 1.48 1.09
N GLU A 54 2.83 2.47 0.94
CA GLU A 54 2.77 3.33 -0.25
C GLU A 54 4.10 4.02 -0.52
N GLN A 55 4.33 4.41 -1.77
CA GLN A 55 5.45 5.29 -2.13
C GLN A 55 5.45 6.53 -1.23
N ASP A 56 6.58 6.80 -0.57
CA ASP A 56 6.77 8.07 0.13
C ASP A 56 7.11 9.16 -0.89
N TRP A 57 6.39 10.28 -0.82
CA TRP A 57 6.60 11.40 -1.72
C TRP A 57 7.44 12.52 -1.08
N GLY A 58 7.77 12.45 0.21
CA GLY A 58 8.44 13.51 0.96
C GLY A 58 7.49 14.59 1.51
N ASN A 59 8.03 15.71 2.01
CA ASN A 59 7.24 16.81 2.59
C ASN A 59 6.73 17.81 1.53
N TRP A 60 5.46 17.71 1.12
CA TRP A 60 4.80 18.59 0.13
C TRP A 60 4.19 19.83 0.78
N GLN A 61 4.96 20.56 1.59
CA GLN A 61 4.47 21.75 2.30
C GLN A 61 4.32 22.97 1.36
N ASP A 62 5.15 23.07 0.31
CA ASP A 62 5.18 24.21 -0.62
C ASP A 62 4.64 23.85 -2.01
N ARG A 63 3.54 24.50 -2.42
CA ARG A 63 2.86 24.24 -3.69
C ARG A 63 3.69 24.59 -4.94
N ASP A 64 4.62 25.53 -4.84
CA ASP A 64 5.46 25.89 -6.00
C ASP A 64 6.57 24.87 -6.19
N ASP A 65 7.15 24.34 -5.10
CA ASP A 65 8.06 23.20 -5.16
C ASP A 65 7.34 21.94 -5.68
N VAL A 66 6.11 21.66 -5.23
CA VAL A 66 5.26 20.58 -5.79
C VAL A 66 5.15 20.66 -7.32
N ARG A 67 4.94 21.84 -7.88
CA ARG A 67 4.78 22.04 -9.33
C ARG A 67 6.10 21.83 -10.06
N LEU A 68 7.19 22.35 -9.51
CA LEU A 68 8.52 22.21 -10.08
C LEU A 68 8.97 20.74 -10.08
N GLN A 69 8.77 20.04 -8.96
CA GLN A 69 9.07 18.62 -8.81
C GLN A 69 8.27 17.75 -9.78
N LYS A 70 7.00 18.12 -10.06
CA LYS A 70 6.20 17.46 -11.09
C LYS A 70 6.76 17.67 -12.50
N ALA A 71 7.12 18.91 -12.85
CA ALA A 71 7.72 19.19 -14.15
C ALA A 71 9.05 18.43 -14.36
N TYR A 72 9.89 18.37 -13.33
CA TYR A 72 11.12 17.57 -13.38
C TYR A 72 10.85 16.07 -13.49
N ARG A 73 9.85 15.55 -12.77
CA ARG A 73 9.44 14.15 -12.87
C ARG A 73 8.94 13.78 -14.26
N ASP A 74 8.14 14.64 -14.87
CA ASP A 74 7.58 14.41 -16.21
C ASP A 74 8.70 14.43 -17.27
N ALA A 75 9.72 15.28 -17.10
CA ALA A 75 10.87 15.34 -17.99
C ALA A 75 11.85 14.16 -17.81
N TYR A 76 12.07 13.69 -16.58
CA TYR A 76 13.05 12.64 -16.27
C TYR A 76 12.47 11.22 -16.41
N GLY A 77 11.18 11.05 -16.15
CA GLY A 77 10.48 9.77 -16.17
C GLY A 77 9.99 9.34 -14.78
N HIS A 78 8.72 8.95 -14.72
CA HIS A 78 8.00 8.70 -13.46
C HIS A 78 8.56 7.59 -12.58
N PHE A 79 9.27 6.61 -13.16
CA PHE A 79 9.75 5.43 -12.45
C PHE A 79 11.10 5.65 -11.74
N PHE A 80 12.03 6.37 -12.38
CA PHE A 80 13.37 6.58 -11.83
C PHE A 80 13.52 7.90 -11.07
N TYR A 81 12.59 8.85 -11.26
CA TYR A 81 12.65 10.12 -10.57
C TYR A 81 12.46 9.94 -9.05
N ARG A 82 13.40 10.49 -8.28
CA ARG A 82 13.40 10.49 -6.82
C ARG A 82 13.22 11.90 -6.29
N PHE A 83 12.21 12.11 -5.45
CA PHE A 83 12.02 13.38 -4.76
C PHE A 83 13.08 13.57 -3.68
N ALA A 84 13.44 14.83 -3.37
CA ALA A 84 14.50 15.17 -2.43
C ALA A 84 14.35 14.56 -1.02
N GLN A 85 13.12 14.17 -0.63
CA GLN A 85 12.82 13.46 0.62
C GLN A 85 11.86 12.27 0.43
N GLY A 86 11.71 11.78 -0.81
CA GLY A 86 10.80 10.69 -1.15
C GLY A 86 11.51 9.44 -1.67
N GLU A 87 10.69 8.49 -2.09
CA GLU A 87 11.08 7.27 -2.79
C GLU A 87 10.89 7.48 -4.30
N SER A 88 11.76 6.89 -5.12
CA SER A 88 11.48 6.68 -6.54
C SER A 88 10.63 5.43 -6.76
N GLY A 89 10.08 5.27 -7.97
CA GLY A 89 9.40 4.03 -8.35
C GLY A 89 10.32 2.81 -8.30
N ALA A 90 11.60 2.98 -8.63
CA ALA A 90 12.62 1.94 -8.49
C ALA A 90 12.85 1.55 -7.02
N ASP A 91 12.93 2.52 -6.10
CA ASP A 91 13.07 2.24 -4.66
C ASP A 91 11.87 1.43 -4.12
N VAL A 92 10.65 1.75 -4.59
CA VAL A 92 9.45 0.98 -4.24
C VAL A 92 9.49 -0.43 -4.84
N TYR A 93 9.91 -0.55 -6.10
CA TYR A 93 10.05 -1.84 -6.78
C TYR A 93 11.03 -2.75 -6.06
N ASP A 94 12.22 -2.27 -5.71
CA ASP A 94 13.24 -3.03 -4.99
C ASP A 94 12.74 -3.48 -3.61
N ARG A 95 12.02 -2.60 -2.91
CA ARG A 95 11.44 -2.89 -1.60
C ARG A 95 10.38 -3.99 -1.65
N VAL A 96 9.49 -3.95 -2.64
CA VAL A 96 8.46 -4.99 -2.84
C VAL A 96 9.10 -6.28 -3.38
N GLY A 97 10.10 -6.16 -4.25
CA GLY A 97 10.86 -7.30 -4.78
C GLY A 97 11.56 -8.11 -3.69
N ALA A 98 12.06 -7.49 -2.62
CA ALA A 98 12.63 -8.20 -1.48
C ALA A 98 11.59 -8.92 -0.60
N PHE A 99 10.30 -8.64 -0.77
CA PHE A 99 9.21 -9.29 -0.03
C PHE A 99 8.69 -10.56 -0.72
N LEU A 100 8.65 -10.56 -2.06
CA LEU A 100 8.19 -11.68 -2.89
C LEU A 100 9.20 -12.85 -2.89
#